data_AF-A0A2S2NBP1-F1
#
_entry.id   AF-A0A2S2NBP1-F1
#
_cell.length_a   1.000
_cell.length_b   1.000
_cell.length_c   1.000
_cell.angle_alpha   90.00
_cell.angle_beta   90.00
_cell.angle_gamma   90.00
#
_symmetry.space_group_name_H-M   'P 1'
#
loop_
_entity.id
_entity.type
_entity.pdbx_description
1 polymer ?
#
loop_
_entity_poly.entity_id
_entity_poly.type
_entity_poly.pdbx_seq_one_letter_code
_entity_poly.pdbx_strand_id
1 'polypeptide(L)'
;KVSNISEAMDIIFKYIEKSEECQFSLDDLIEELDGYKPDKKTVRKKLIEKYGNDIIISSGSTTFCFKSVGNRILNENWYSNRSSNIEEERFRIIYTAAEIIREDIRSQVHDLTSYNS
;
A
#
# COMPACT_ATOMS: atom_id res chain seq x y z
N LYS A 1 -15.23 14.51 11.71
CA LYS A 1 -14.19 15.53 11.91
C LYS A 1 -13.12 14.98 12.84
N VAL A 2 -11.91 14.84 12.33
CA VAL A 2 -10.76 14.28 13.04
C VAL A 2 -10.26 15.26 14.09
N SER A 3 -10.01 14.80 15.31
CA SER A 3 -9.71 15.68 16.45
C SER A 3 -8.29 15.50 17.00
N ASN A 4 -7.60 14.41 16.67
CA ASN A 4 -6.26 14.11 17.18
C ASN A 4 -5.43 13.25 16.22
N ILE A 5 -4.14 13.07 16.53
CA ILE A 5 -3.19 12.30 15.71
C ILE A 5 -3.58 10.83 15.59
N SER A 6 -4.13 10.22 16.64
CA SER A 6 -4.48 8.79 16.62
C SER A 6 -5.61 8.52 15.63
N GLU A 7 -6.69 9.31 15.71
CA GLU A 7 -7.82 9.22 14.78
C GLU A 7 -7.39 9.51 13.34
N ALA A 8 -6.51 10.49 13.14
CA ALA A 8 -5.97 10.83 11.83
C ALA A 8 -5.23 9.63 11.21
N MET A 9 -4.35 8.99 11.98
CA MET A 9 -3.58 7.86 11.49
C MET A 9 -4.47 6.63 11.23
N ASP A 10 -5.49 6.37 12.06
CA ASP A 10 -6.42 5.26 11.83
C ASP A 10 -7.19 5.39 10.51
N ILE A 11 -7.57 6.62 10.13
CA ILE A 11 -8.23 6.88 8.84
C ILE A 11 -7.25 6.67 7.70
N ILE A 12 -6.03 7.21 7.80
CA ILE A 12 -4.97 7.02 6.80
C ILE A 12 -4.69 5.53 6.58
N PHE A 13 -4.56 4.75 7.66
CA PHE A 13 -4.30 3.31 7.55
C PHE A 13 -5.46 2.57 6.88
N LYS A 14 -6.71 2.87 7.26
CA LYS A 14 -7.90 2.28 6.62
C LYS A 14 -7.99 2.62 5.14
N TYR A 15 -7.62 3.85 4.77
CA TYR A 15 -7.60 4.28 3.37
C TYR A 15 -6.58 3.48 2.56
N ILE A 16 -5.35 3.35 3.07
CA ILE A 16 -4.29 2.57 2.44
C ILE A 16 -4.69 1.09 2.32
N GLU A 17 -5.24 0.50 3.39
CA GLU A 17 -5.61 -0.92 3.44
C GLU A 17 -6.78 -1.29 2.54
N LYS A 18 -7.68 -0.33 2.24
CA LYS A 18 -8.80 -0.52 1.30
C LYS A 18 -8.41 -0.28 -0.16
N SER A 19 -7.26 0.33 -0.40
CA SER A 19 -6.84 0.74 -1.74
C SER A 19 -6.11 -0.41 -2.44
N GLU A 20 -6.42 -0.57 -3.73
CA GLU A 20 -5.67 -1.45 -4.64
C GLU A 20 -4.36 -0.82 -5.13
N GLU A 21 -4.14 0.47 -4.84
CA GLU A 21 -2.92 1.18 -5.18
C GLU A 21 -1.76 0.75 -4.28
N CYS A 22 -0.57 0.64 -4.86
CA CYS A 22 0.66 0.28 -4.14
C CYS A 22 1.51 1.50 -3.77
N GLN A 23 1.16 2.69 -4.27
CA GLN A 23 1.89 3.94 -4.09
C GLN A 23 0.95 5.06 -3.66
N PHE A 24 1.40 5.87 -2.70
CA PHE A 24 0.63 7.01 -2.18
C PHE A 24 1.55 8.21 -1.95
N SER A 25 1.02 9.41 -2.15
CA SER A 25 1.66 10.64 -1.68
C SER A 25 1.21 10.97 -0.25
N LEU A 26 2.11 11.53 0.56
CA LEU A 26 1.78 12.02 1.90
C LEU A 26 0.75 13.16 1.84
N ASP A 27 0.71 13.91 0.73
CA ASP A 27 -0.27 14.97 0.52
C ASP A 27 -1.66 14.37 0.36
N ASP A 28 -1.82 13.34 -0.49
CA ASP A 28 -3.10 12.66 -0.74
C ASP A 28 -3.67 12.08 0.55
N LEU A 29 -2.81 11.44 1.36
CA LEU A 29 -3.21 10.88 2.64
C LEU A 29 -3.72 11.93 3.64
N ILE A 30 -3.11 13.12 3.63
CA ILE A 30 -3.49 14.22 4.52
C ILE A 30 -4.75 14.93 3.99
N GLU A 31 -4.98 14.93 2.68
CA GLU A 31 -6.18 15.46 2.05
C GLU A 31 -7.43 14.62 2.33
N GLU A 32 -7.27 13.31 2.52
CA GLU A 32 -8.34 12.40 2.96
C GLU A 32 -8.90 12.74 4.36
N LEU A 33 -8.14 13.52 5.16
CA LEU A 33 -8.55 13.90 6.52
C LEU A 33 -9.41 15.16 6.54
N ASP A 34 -10.65 15.01 7.02
CA ASP A 34 -11.53 16.14 7.36
C ASP A 34 -11.32 16.60 8.81
N GLY A 35 -10.59 17.72 8.98
CA GLY A 35 -10.34 18.36 10.27
C GLY A 35 -8.86 18.49 10.59
N TYR A 36 -8.41 17.80 11.63
CA TYR A 36 -7.01 17.83 12.06
C TYR A 36 -6.08 17.19 11.01
N LYS A 37 -5.09 17.96 10.53
CA LYS A 37 -4.08 17.52 9.57
C LYS A 37 -2.71 17.39 10.25
N PRO A 38 -2.20 16.16 10.47
CA PRO A 38 -0.88 15.96 11.06
C PRO A 38 0.24 16.36 10.09
N ASP A 39 1.40 16.73 10.63
CA ASP A 39 2.57 17.03 9.82
C ASP A 39 3.03 15.83 9.01
N LYS A 40 3.52 16.07 7.78
CA LYS A 40 4.11 15.04 6.91
C LYS A 40 5.19 14.20 7.60
N LYS A 41 5.99 14.82 8.48
CA LYS A 41 7.02 14.13 9.28
C LYS A 41 6.39 13.12 10.25
N THR A 42 5.27 13.49 10.87
CA THR A 42 4.52 12.64 11.81
C THR A 42 3.88 11.46 11.07
N VAL A 43 3.22 11.72 9.94
CA VAL A 43 2.63 10.67 9.09
C VAL A 43 3.72 9.71 8.62
N ARG A 44 4.83 10.24 8.11
CA ARG A 44 5.98 9.43 7.67
C ARG A 44 6.52 8.55 8.79
N LYS A 45 6.74 9.10 9.99
CA LYS A 45 7.21 8.34 11.14
C LYS A 45 6.25 7.21 11.50
N LYS A 46 4.94 7.50 11.53
CA LYS A 46 3.89 6.53 11.86
C LYS A 46 3.73 5.43 10.81
N LEU A 47 3.91 5.75 9.52
CA LEU A 47 3.92 4.77 8.44
C LEU A 47 5.12 3.83 8.55
N ILE A 48 6.31 4.36 8.87
CA ILE A 48 7.51 3.54 9.14
C ILE A 48 7.30 2.69 10.41
N GLU A 49 6.69 3.24 11.47
CA GLU A 49 6.38 2.46 12.67
C GLU A 49 5.42 1.31 12.40
N LYS A 50 4.40 1.49 11.55
CA LYS A 50 3.40 0.47 11.24
C LYS A 50 3.87 -0.56 10.22
N TYR A 51 4.45 -0.11 9.10
CA TYR A 51 4.77 -0.95 7.95
C TYR A 51 6.27 -1.25 7.81
N GLY A 52 7.13 -0.52 8.53
CA GLY A 52 8.56 -0.81 8.65
C GLY A 52 9.25 -1.04 7.31
N ASN A 53 9.71 -2.27 7.12
CA ASN A 53 10.44 -2.67 5.92
C ASN A 53 9.56 -2.97 4.72
N ASP A 54 8.24 -3.07 4.88
CA ASP A 54 7.31 -3.36 3.78
C ASP A 54 7.08 -2.15 2.88
N ILE A 55 7.54 -0.96 3.27
CA ILE A 55 7.47 0.26 2.47
C ILE A 55 8.85 0.73 2.00
N ILE A 56 8.92 1.24 0.78
CA ILE A 56 9.98 2.10 0.23
C ILE A 56 9.49 3.53 0.32
N ILE A 57 10.35 4.40 0.84
CA ILE A 57 10.16 5.84 0.73
C ILE A 57 11.21 6.34 -0.24
N SER A 58 10.77 6.90 -1.35
CA SER A 58 11.67 7.46 -2.36
C SER A 58 12.37 8.69 -1.78
N SER A 59 13.71 8.68 -1.83
CA SER A 59 14.54 9.79 -1.36
C SER A 59 14.31 11.02 -2.24
N GLY A 60 13.56 11.99 -1.73
CA GLY A 60 13.32 13.28 -2.39
C GLY A 60 11.86 13.59 -2.70
N SER A 61 11.00 12.57 -2.76
CA SER A 61 9.56 12.76 -2.96
C SER A 61 8.75 12.46 -1.70
N THR A 62 7.59 13.09 -1.57
CA THR A 62 6.60 12.84 -0.52
C THR A 62 5.82 11.54 -0.77
N THR A 63 6.32 10.65 -1.61
CA THR A 63 5.66 9.41 -2.00
C THR A 63 6.28 8.22 -1.28
N PHE A 64 5.45 7.23 -0.93
CA PHE A 64 5.92 5.92 -0.48
C PHE A 64 5.19 4.83 -1.28
N CYS A 65 5.86 3.70 -1.43
CA CYS A 65 5.40 2.55 -2.20
C CYS A 65 5.64 1.27 -1.40
N PHE A 66 4.76 0.28 -1.50
CA PHE A 66 4.99 -1.02 -0.85
C PHE A 66 5.99 -1.87 -1.65
N LYS A 67 6.99 -2.47 -0.98
CA LYS A 67 8.13 -3.19 -1.58
C LYS A 67 7.75 -4.40 -2.42
N SER A 68 6.66 -5.06 -2.06
CA SER A 68 6.05 -6.11 -2.87
C SER A 68 4.65 -6.34 -2.32
N VAL A 69 3.65 -6.34 -3.18
CA VAL A 69 2.31 -6.82 -2.81
C VAL A 69 2.36 -8.33 -2.49
N GLY A 70 3.39 -9.04 -2.95
CA GLY A 70 3.64 -10.45 -2.61
C GLY A 70 3.71 -10.73 -1.10
N ASN A 71 4.24 -9.81 -0.30
CA ASN A 71 4.25 -9.95 1.16
C ASN A 71 2.88 -9.65 1.79
N ARG A 72 2.04 -8.82 1.15
CA ARG A 72 0.65 -8.56 1.57
C ARG A 72 -0.21 -9.81 1.36
N ILE A 73 -0.05 -10.47 0.21
CA ILE A 73 -0.72 -11.75 -0.11
C ILE A 73 -0.31 -12.86 0.86
N LEU A 74 0.96 -12.90 1.29
CA LEU A 74 1.45 -13.89 2.25
C LEU A 74 1.01 -13.62 3.70
N ASN A 75 0.68 -12.37 4.06
CA ASN A 75 0.23 -12.04 5.41
C ASN A 75 -1.29 -12.20 5.61
N GLU A 76 -2.10 -12.21 4.54
CA GLU A 76 -3.53 -12.56 4.61
C GLU A 76 -3.78 -14.04 4.92
N ASN A 77 -2.83 -14.93 4.59
CA ASN A 77 -2.87 -16.33 5.06
C ASN A 77 -2.74 -16.46 6.58
N TRP A 78 -2.28 -15.42 7.29
CA TRP A 78 -1.99 -15.52 8.71
C TRP A 78 -3.21 -15.25 9.61
N TYR A 79 -4.27 -14.57 9.13
CA TYR A 79 -5.39 -14.18 10.00
C TYR A 79 -6.80 -14.65 9.67
N SER A 80 -7.19 -15.06 8.45
CA SER A 80 -8.64 -15.16 8.19
C SER A 80 -9.22 -16.25 7.29
N ASN A 81 -8.50 -17.21 6.70
CA ASN A 81 -9.22 -18.26 5.95
C ASN A 81 -8.48 -19.61 5.84
N ARG A 82 -8.71 -20.49 6.82
CA ARG A 82 -8.99 -21.89 6.50
C ARG A 82 -10.47 -21.96 6.14
N SER A 83 -10.84 -21.67 4.90
CA SER A 83 -12.15 -22.07 4.43
C SER A 83 -12.08 -23.53 3.98
N SER A 84 -13.05 -24.33 4.42
CA SER A 84 -13.12 -25.76 4.17
C SER A 84 -13.59 -26.11 2.76
N ASN A 85 -13.54 -25.16 1.80
CA ASN A 85 -14.18 -25.25 0.50
C ASN A 85 -13.18 -25.15 -0.66
N ILE A 86 -13.11 -26.22 -1.47
CA ILE A 86 -12.17 -26.40 -2.58
C ILE A 86 -12.35 -25.35 -3.69
N GLU A 87 -13.57 -24.86 -3.92
CA GLU A 87 -13.82 -23.84 -4.96
C GLU A 87 -13.25 -22.48 -4.57
N GLU A 88 -13.40 -22.06 -3.31
CA GLU A 88 -12.82 -20.81 -2.81
C GLU A 88 -11.30 -20.84 -2.88
N GLU A 89 -10.69 -22.00 -2.61
CA GLU A 89 -9.25 -22.16 -2.75
C GLU A 89 -8.76 -22.08 -4.20
N ARG A 90 -9.55 -22.61 -5.15
CA ARG A 90 -9.25 -22.45 -6.58
C ARG A 90 -9.33 -20.98 -6.99
N PHE A 91 -10.35 -20.26 -6.55
CA PHE A 91 -10.46 -18.83 -6.81
C PHE A 91 -9.30 -18.05 -6.18
N ARG A 92 -8.89 -18.38 -4.95
CA ARG A 92 -7.74 -17.75 -4.28
C ARG A 92 -6.47 -17.91 -5.12
N ILE A 93 -6.17 -19.13 -5.55
CA ILE A 93 -4.98 -19.43 -6.35
C ILE A 93 -4.99 -18.63 -7.67
N ILE A 94 -6.13 -18.59 -8.36
CA ILE A 94 -6.26 -17.85 -9.62
C ILE A 94 -6.08 -16.34 -9.40
N TYR A 95 -6.72 -15.78 -8.36
CA TYR A 95 -6.58 -14.36 -8.02
C TYR A 95 -5.13 -14.01 -7.67
N THR A 96 -4.47 -14.82 -6.84
CA THR A 96 -3.06 -14.64 -6.50
C THR A 96 -2.17 -14.66 -7.74
N ALA A 97 -2.38 -15.59 -8.66
CA ALA A 97 -1.63 -15.63 -9.92
C ALA A 97 -1.88 -14.39 -10.79
N ALA A 98 -3.13 -13.93 -10.88
CA ALA A 98 -3.48 -12.72 -11.62
C ALA A 98 -2.84 -11.46 -11.02
N GLU A 99 -2.80 -11.34 -9.69
CA GLU A 99 -2.12 -10.24 -9.02
C GLU A 99 -0.61 -10.24 -9.29
N ILE A 100 0.06 -11.40 -9.23
CA ILE A 100 1.48 -11.51 -9.57
C ILE A 100 1.74 -11.03 -11.00
N ILE A 101 0.96 -11.51 -11.97
CA ILE A 101 1.11 -11.12 -13.39
C ILE A 101 0.88 -9.61 -13.56
N ARG A 102 -0.14 -9.05 -12.90
CA ARG A 102 -0.42 -7.61 -12.93
C ARG A 102 0.74 -6.80 -12.36
N GLU A 103 1.34 -7.25 -11.27
CA GLU A 103 2.48 -6.57 -10.64
C GLU A 103 3.77 -6.70 -11.46
N ASP A 104 3.99 -7.84 -12.13
CA ASP A 104 5.11 -8.00 -13.07
C ASP A 104 4.98 -7.02 -14.25
N ILE A 105 3.76 -6.78 -14.74
CA ILE A 105 3.50 -5.76 -15.77
C ILE A 105 3.78 -4.36 -15.23
N ARG A 106 3.30 -4.04 -14.02
CA ARG A 106 3.52 -2.73 -13.39
C ARG A 106 5.00 -2.46 -13.05
N SER A 107 5.74 -3.51 -12.73
CA SER A 107 7.17 -3.44 -12.37
C SER A 107 8.09 -3.35 -13.60
N GLN A 108 7.56 -3.50 -14.81
CA GLN A 108 8.34 -3.18 -16.02
C GLN A 108 8.59 -1.67 -16.07
N VAL A 109 9.83 -1.30 -15.73
CA VAL A 109 10.38 0.03 -15.97
C VAL A 109 10.31 0.29 -17.47
N HIS A 110 9.48 1.23 -17.89
CA HIS A 110 9.62 1.79 -19.23
C HIS A 110 10.97 2.52 -19.29
N ASP A 111 11.91 1.91 -20.01
CA ASP A 111 13.20 2.50 -20.32
C ASP A 111 12.95 3.72 -21.22
N LEU A 112 12.79 4.89 -20.61
CA LEU A 112 12.69 6.18 -21.30
C LEU A 112 14.06 6.66 -21.84
N THR A 113 15.06 5.78 -21.88
CA THR A 113 16.42 6.09 -22.35
C THR A 113 16.55 6.18 -23.88
N SER A 114 15.49 5.94 -24.64
CA SER A 114 15.45 6.27 -26.08
C SER A 114 14.69 7.59 -26.33
N TYR A 115 15.20 8.70 -25.79
CA TYR A 115 15.16 9.94 -26.55
C TYR A 115 16.40 9.93 -27.43
N ASN A 116 16.22 9.47 -28.68
CA ASN A 116 17.23 9.58 -29.71
C ASN A 116 17.63 11.06 -29.86
N SER A 117 18.91 11.33 -29.64
CA SER A 117 19.61 12.56 -30.00
C SER A 117 19.47 12.87 -31.49
#